data_AF-A0A060N0C9-F1
#
_entry.id   AF-A0A060N0C9-F1
#
_cell.length_a   1.000
_cell.length_b   1.000
_cell.length_c   1.000
_cell.angle_alpha   90.00
_cell.angle_beta   90.00
_cell.angle_gamma   90.00
#
_symmetry.space_group_name_H-M   'P 1'
#
loop_
_entity.id
_entity.type
_entity.pdbx_description
1 polymer ?
#
loop_
_entity_poly.entity_id
_entity_poly.type
_entity_poly.pdbx_seq_one_letter_code
_entity_poly.pdbx_strand_id
1 'polypeptide(L)'
;MARNIKDNNNIDPATLLSNVKSTIKKDVIKELLENHFQESKTKIAPHALMLLADVAKCLVTETCLRAVKQAQREGSNKVDVEHIEKCLPQLMLDFP
;
A
#
# COMPACT_ATOMS: atom_id res chain seq x y z
N MET A 1 23.23 22.89 22.52
CA MET A 1 23.01 22.96 21.06
C MET A 1 22.29 21.70 20.63
N ALA A 2 21.05 21.83 20.13
CA ALA A 2 20.17 20.72 19.83
C ALA A 2 20.67 19.89 18.63
N ARG A 3 20.56 18.57 18.75
CA ARG A 3 20.92 17.57 17.72
C ARG A 3 20.11 17.84 16.45
N ASN A 4 20.81 18.18 15.37
CA ASN A 4 20.28 18.28 14.03
C ASN A 4 20.16 16.87 13.44
N ILE A 5 19.08 16.17 13.76
CA ILE A 5 18.71 14.92 13.10
C ILE A 5 18.08 15.34 11.76
N LYS A 6 18.94 15.58 10.77
CA LYS A 6 18.53 15.46 9.38
C LYS A 6 18.38 13.96 9.11
N ASP A 7 17.26 13.37 9.54
CA ASP A 7 16.78 12.09 9.03
C ASP A 7 16.33 12.31 7.59
N ASN A 8 17.31 12.47 6.70
CA ASN A 8 17.11 12.41 5.27
C ASN A 8 17.03 10.93 4.89
N ASN A 9 16.05 10.23 5.49
CA ASN A 9 15.69 8.88 5.11
C ASN A 9 14.92 8.99 3.80
N ASN A 10 15.67 9.17 2.71
CA ASN A 10 15.20 8.81 1.38
C ASN A 10 15.06 7.30 1.36
N ILE A 11 14.00 6.79 2.01
CA ILE A 11 13.71 5.37 2.01
C ILE A 11 13.14 5.07 0.63
N ASP A 12 13.96 4.47 -0.21
CA ASP A 12 13.55 4.08 -1.55
C ASP A 12 12.36 3.11 -1.44
N PRO A 13 11.20 3.41 -2.06
CA PRO A 13 9.99 2.60 -1.92
C PRO A 13 10.21 1.16 -2.43
N ALA A 14 11.07 0.99 -3.44
CA ALA A 14 11.46 -0.32 -3.96
C ALA A 14 12.19 -1.18 -2.90
N THR A 15 13.03 -0.57 -2.07
CA THR A 15 13.77 -1.26 -0.99
C THR A 15 12.86 -1.65 0.17
N LEU A 16 11.78 -0.89 0.41
CA LEU A 16 10.78 -1.25 1.42
C LEU A 16 9.92 -2.42 0.99
N LEU A 17 9.50 -2.47 -0.28
CA LEU A 17 8.68 -3.55 -0.82
C LEU A 17 9.39 -4.92 -0.74
N SER A 18 10.72 -4.95 -0.89
CA SER A 18 11.52 -6.16 -0.71
C SER A 18 11.71 -6.56 0.76
N ASN A 19 11.68 -5.59 1.67
CA ASN A 19 11.79 -5.83 3.11
C ASN A 19 10.49 -6.31 3.76
N VAL A 20 9.33 -5.97 3.19
CA VAL A 20 8.03 -6.48 3.64
C VAL A 20 7.89 -7.94 3.23
N LYS A 21 8.16 -8.87 4.15
CA LYS A 21 8.06 -10.33 3.91
C LYS A 21 6.63 -10.85 3.91
N SER A 22 5.67 -10.07 4.40
CA SER A 22 4.26 -10.47 4.41
C SER A 22 3.69 -10.50 3.01
N THR A 23 2.90 -11.53 2.73
CA THR A 23 2.20 -11.72 1.45
C THR A 23 0.70 -11.86 1.70
N ILE A 24 -0.10 -11.39 0.74
CA ILE A 24 -1.55 -11.56 0.77
C ILE A 24 -1.87 -12.94 0.18
N LYS A 25 -2.73 -13.70 0.88
CA LYS A 25 -3.15 -15.02 0.40
C LYS A 25 -3.90 -14.87 -0.92
N LYS A 26 -3.46 -15.63 -1.93
CA LYS A 26 -4.04 -15.61 -3.28
C LYS A 26 -5.52 -15.98 -3.27
N ASP A 27 -5.93 -16.90 -2.39
CA ASP A 27 -7.33 -17.32 -2.27
C ASP A 27 -8.24 -16.17 -1.82
N VAL A 28 -7.75 -15.27 -0.96
CA VAL A 28 -8.50 -14.08 -0.52
C VAL A 28 -8.68 -13.09 -1.67
N ILE A 29 -7.62 -12.86 -2.46
CA ILE A 29 -7.70 -12.00 -3.65
C ILE A 29 -8.68 -12.60 -4.66
N LYS A 30 -8.63 -13.92 -4.85
CA LYS A 30 -9.52 -14.63 -5.77
C LYS A 30 -10.98 -14.48 -5.35
N GLU A 31 -11.30 -14.78 -4.10
CA GLU A 31 -12.66 -14.67 -3.56
C GLU A 31 -13.16 -13.22 -3.61
N LEU A 32 -12.31 -12.26 -3.25
CA LEU A 32 -12.63 -10.83 -3.34
C LEU A 32 -13.02 -10.44 -4.76
N LEU A 33 -12.25 -10.84 -5.76
CA LEU A 33 -12.50 -10.46 -7.15
C LEU A 33 -13.68 -11.21 -7.78
N GLU A 34 -13.81 -12.51 -7.52
CA GLU A 34 -14.94 -13.33 -7.99
C GLU A 34 -16.28 -12.80 -7.47
N ASN A 35 -16.32 -12.25 -6.25
CA ASN A 35 -17.51 -11.61 -5.68
C ASN A 35 -17.89 -10.26 -6.35
N HIS A 36 -16.97 -9.60 -7.05
CA HIS A 36 -17.22 -8.30 -7.70
C HIS A 36 -17.40 -8.41 -9.22
N PHE A 37 -17.22 -9.59 -9.82
CA PHE A 37 -17.43 -9.80 -11.24
C PHE A 37 -18.91 -9.72 -11.62
N GLN A 38 -19.21 -8.95 -12.67
CA GLN A 38 -20.57 -8.81 -13.18
C GLN A 38 -21.04 -10.08 -13.92
N GLU A 39 -20.10 -10.81 -14.54
CA GLU A 39 -20.38 -12.07 -15.22
C GLU A 39 -19.86 -13.29 -14.44
N SER A 40 -20.76 -14.23 -14.15
CA SER A 40 -20.47 -15.46 -13.38
C SER A 40 -19.50 -16.43 -14.06
N LYS A 41 -19.20 -16.25 -15.35
CA LYS A 41 -18.24 -17.07 -16.11
C LYS A 41 -16.82 -16.50 -16.10
N THR A 42 -16.63 -15.29 -15.54
CA THR A 42 -15.33 -14.63 -15.47
C THR A 42 -14.39 -15.45 -14.58
N LYS A 43 -13.20 -15.76 -15.10
CA LYS A 43 -12.17 -16.52 -14.38
C LYS A 43 -10.85 -15.79 -14.47
N ILE A 44 -10.07 -15.86 -13.40
CA ILE A 44 -8.73 -15.28 -13.33
C ILE A 44 -7.70 -16.38 -13.58
N ALA A 45 -6.78 -16.14 -14.52
CA ALA A 45 -5.65 -17.04 -14.74
C ALA A 45 -4.73 -17.08 -13.51
N PRO A 46 -4.14 -18.23 -13.14
CA PRO A 46 -3.30 -18.34 -11.95
C PRO A 46 -2.14 -17.34 -11.88
N HIS A 47 -1.52 -17.03 -13.03
CA HIS A 47 -0.46 -16.02 -13.12
C HIS A 47 -0.98 -14.60 -12.85
N ALA A 48 -2.15 -14.24 -13.39
CA ALA A 48 -2.77 -12.95 -13.13
C ALA A 48 -3.13 -12.80 -11.64
N LEU A 49 -3.59 -13.89 -11.00
CA LEU A 49 -3.88 -13.89 -9.57
C LEU A 49 -2.63 -13.61 -8.72
N MET A 50 -1.46 -14.11 -9.13
CA MET A 50 -0.19 -13.80 -8.46
C MET A 50 0.16 -12.32 -8.57
N LEU A 51 0.09 -11.76 -9.78
CA LEU A 51 0.36 -10.34 -10.00
C LEU A 51 -0.61 -9.45 -9.23
N LEU A 52 -1.88 -9.81 -9.16
CA LEU A 52 -2.88 -9.06 -8.39
C LEU A 52 -2.59 -9.06 -6.88
N ALA A 53 -2.06 -10.17 -6.34
CA ALA A 53 -1.60 -10.21 -4.96
C ALA A 53 -0.41 -9.26 -4.72
N ASP A 54 0.51 -9.14 -5.68
CA ASP A 54 1.63 -8.20 -5.61
C ASP A 54 1.16 -6.75 -5.75
N VAL A 55 0.22 -6.46 -6.64
CA VAL A 55 -0.42 -5.13 -6.77
C VAL A 55 -1.10 -4.73 -5.46
N ALA A 56 -1.87 -5.64 -4.85
CA ALA A 56 -2.51 -5.39 -3.56
C ALA A 56 -1.49 -5.12 -2.44
N LYS A 57 -0.36 -5.85 -2.43
CA LYS A 57 0.74 -5.60 -1.50
C LYS A 57 1.38 -4.21 -1.72
N CYS A 58 1.59 -3.82 -2.98
CA CYS A 58 2.10 -2.50 -3.33
C CYS A 58 1.15 -1.40 -2.83
N LEU A 59 -0.15 -1.54 -3.07
CA LEU A 59 -1.17 -0.59 -2.62
C LEU A 59 -1.11 -0.37 -1.09
N VAL A 60 -1.10 -1.44 -0.31
CA VAL A 60 -1.02 -1.36 1.16
C VAL A 60 0.28 -0.70 1.60
N THR A 61 1.41 -1.09 1.00
CA THR A 61 2.73 -0.56 1.36
C THR A 61 2.84 0.93 1.05
N GLU A 62 2.40 1.36 -0.14
CA GLU A 62 2.37 2.77 -0.54
C GLU A 62 1.47 3.60 0.38
N THR A 63 0.30 3.06 0.75
CA THR A 63 -0.61 3.70 1.71
C THR A 63 0.10 3.94 3.04
N CYS A 64 0.75 2.94 3.60
CA CYS A 64 1.50 3.06 4.85
C CYS A 64 2.62 4.10 4.74
N LEU A 65 3.40 4.08 3.67
CA LEU A 65 4.51 5.01 3.48
C LEU A 65 4.06 6.47 3.37
N ARG A 66 2.98 6.72 2.63
CA ARG A 66 2.40 8.06 2.50
C ARG A 66 1.84 8.54 3.84
N ALA A 67 1.13 7.68 4.56
CA ALA A 67 0.58 8.01 5.87
C ALA A 67 1.69 8.30 6.92
N VAL A 68 2.79 7.54 6.91
CA VAL A 68 3.97 7.82 7.76
C VAL A 68 4.60 9.16 7.39
N LYS A 69 4.83 9.42 6.10
CA LYS A 69 5.37 10.72 5.64
C LYS A 69 4.45 11.87 6.04
N GLN A 70 3.13 11.67 6.00
CA GLN A 70 2.17 12.69 6.41
C GLN A 70 2.20 12.93 7.92
N ALA A 71 2.22 11.87 8.74
CA ALA A 71 2.38 11.99 10.19
C ALA A 71 3.68 12.71 10.59
N GLN A 72 4.79 12.39 9.92
CA GLN A 72 6.07 13.07 10.12
C GLN A 72 6.01 14.56 9.79
N ARG A 73 5.33 14.94 8.70
CA ARG A 73 5.12 16.36 8.33
C ARG A 73 4.30 17.11 9.37
N GLU A 74 3.40 16.43 10.05
CA GLU A 74 2.54 16.99 11.10
C GLU A 74 3.18 16.90 12.50
N GLY A 75 4.40 16.35 12.61
CA GLY A 75 5.10 16.19 13.88
C GLY A 75 4.50 15.11 14.79
N SER A 76 3.69 14.20 14.24
CA SER A 76 3.11 13.09 14.97
C SER A 76 4.06 11.89 15.01
N ASN A 77 4.17 11.27 16.18
CA ASN A 77 4.95 10.04 16.39
C ASN A 77 4.16 8.76 16.06
N LYS A 78 2.89 8.89 15.66
CA LYS A 78 2.02 7.77 15.28
C LYS A 78 1.19 8.11 14.05
N VAL A 79 0.86 7.08 13.27
CA VAL A 79 -0.07 7.22 12.16
C VAL A 79 -1.49 7.02 12.67
N ASP A 80 -2.24 8.11 12.74
CA ASP A 80 -3.69 8.13 12.90
C ASP A 80 -4.44 8.16 11.55
N VAL A 81 -5.74 7.88 11.57
CA VAL A 81 -6.62 7.77 10.39
C VAL A 81 -6.59 9.03 9.52
N GLU A 82 -6.55 10.20 10.13
CA GLU A 82 -6.51 11.50 9.42
C GLU A 82 -5.32 11.60 8.44
N HIS A 83 -4.18 10.98 8.75
CA HIS A 83 -3.02 10.99 7.86
C HIS A 83 -3.27 10.15 6.60
N ILE A 84 -4.04 9.06 6.72
CA ILE A 84 -4.45 8.22 5.58
C ILE A 84 -5.46 8.98 4.72
N GLU A 85 -6.47 9.58 5.35
CA GLU A 85 -7.51 10.37 4.65
C GLU A 85 -6.90 11.50 3.81
N LYS A 86 -5.88 12.19 4.33
CA LYS A 86 -5.15 13.24 3.59
C LYS A 86 -4.39 12.70 2.37
N CYS A 87 -3.95 11.44 2.41
CA CYS A 87 -3.20 10.81 1.32
C CYS A 87 -4.10 10.07 0.32
N LEU A 88 -5.33 9.75 0.72
CA LEU A 88 -6.28 8.94 -0.05
C LEU A 88 -6.61 9.51 -1.44
N PRO A 89 -6.84 10.84 -1.63
CA PRO A 89 -7.17 11.37 -2.95
C PRO A 89 -6.09 11.07 -3.99
N GLN A 90 -4.81 11.29 -3.66
CA GLN A 90 -3.71 10.99 -4.57
C GLN A 90 -3.51 9.49 -4.74
N LEU A 91 -3.70 8.70 -3.67
CA LEU A 91 -3.60 7.25 -3.76
C LEU A 91 -4.61 6.67 -4.76
N MET A 92 -5.85 7.17 -4.76
CA MET A 92 -6.88 6.75 -5.72
C MET A 92 -6.57 7.17 -7.17
N LEU A 93 -5.83 8.26 -7.38
CA LEU A 93 -5.39 8.67 -8.72
C LEU A 93 -4.24 7.82 -9.25
N ASP A 94 -3.36 7.33 -8.37
CA ASP A 94 -2.20 6.51 -8.74
C ASP A 94 -2.59 5.04 -9.03
N PHE A 95 -3.73 4.59 -8.49
CA PHE A 95 -4.30 3.26 -8.70
C PHE A 95 -5.72 3.35 -9.29
N PRO A 96 -5.86 3.78 -10.56
CA PRO A 96 -7.15 3.92 -11.23
C PRO A 96 -7.80 2.59 -11.61
#